data_AF-A0AA43A0M8-F1
#
_entry.id   AF-A0AA43A0M8-F1
#
_cell.length_a   1.000
_cell.length_b   1.000
_cell.length_c   1.000
_cell.angle_alpha   90.00
_cell.angle_beta   90.00
_cell.angle_gamma   90.00
#
_symmetry.space_group_name_H-M   'P 1'
#
loop_
_entity.id
_entity.type
_entity.pdbx_description
1 polymer ?
#
loop_
_entity_poly.entity_id
_entity_poly.type
_entity_poly.pdbx_seq_one_letter_code
_entity_poly.pdbx_strand_id
1 'polypeptide(L)'
;MSWSPSTDNMHFPLIGLHAWLGEFAAVMFVWAFIEMLTGAERNVQRARLATLLGLVLVFAAWLAGGFYYVEIYGAGVKPVIKQGPMPWAHSILMETKEHVFIFLPFLAFLAHEMLKRLSANLPRGVILRKPTQYLLGFLALMTGSMALFGFLVSSGFRAALEQVVL
;
A
#
# COMPACT_ATOMS: atom_id res chain seq x y z
N MET A 1 -22.27 26.80 -10.53
CA MET A 1 -21.99 25.37 -10.28
C MET A 1 -22.28 25.13 -8.81
N SER A 2 -23.46 24.59 -8.49
CA SER A 2 -23.96 24.43 -7.13
C SER A 2 -23.27 23.23 -6.47
N TRP A 3 -22.39 23.50 -5.52
CA TRP A 3 -21.83 22.51 -4.60
C TRP A 3 -22.97 21.96 -3.71
N SER A 4 -23.21 20.64 -3.77
CA SER A 4 -24.23 19.96 -2.95
C SER A 4 -23.58 19.26 -1.75
N PRO A 5 -23.99 19.53 -0.50
CA PRO A 5 -23.31 19.02 0.71
C PRO A 5 -23.42 17.50 0.97
N SER A 6 -24.11 16.74 0.11
CA SER A 6 -24.42 15.33 0.37
C SER A 6 -23.32 14.34 -0.04
N THR A 7 -22.35 14.75 -0.85
CA THR A 7 -21.23 13.88 -1.28
C THR A 7 -20.01 13.95 -0.37
N ASP A 8 -19.88 15.01 0.44
CA ASP A 8 -18.69 15.27 1.28
C ASP A 8 -18.43 14.18 2.33
N ASN A 9 -19.48 13.46 2.74
CA ASN A 9 -19.39 12.45 3.80
C ASN A 9 -18.77 11.13 3.32
N MET A 10 -18.70 10.86 2.01
CA MET A 10 -18.16 9.60 1.48
C MET A 10 -16.66 9.67 1.10
N HIS A 11 -16.08 10.87 1.03
CA HIS A 11 -14.69 11.07 0.62
C HIS A 11 -13.69 10.66 1.71
N PHE A 12 -13.92 11.07 2.96
CA PHE A 12 -13.02 10.81 4.09
C PHE A 12 -12.94 9.34 4.52
N PRO A 13 -14.05 8.56 4.55
CA PRO A 13 -14.00 7.17 4.97
C PRO A 13 -13.17 6.29 4.03
N LEU A 14 -13.24 6.54 2.71
CA LEU A 14 -12.51 5.73 1.72
C LEU A 14 -11.01 5.96 1.78
N ILE A 15 -10.56 7.22 1.93
CA ILE A 15 -9.14 7.55 2.09
C ILE A 15 -8.59 6.94 3.38
N GLY A 16 -9.32 7.12 4.49
CA GLY A 16 -8.93 6.57 5.79
C GLY A 16 -8.87 5.04 5.78
N LEU A 17 -9.87 4.39 5.18
CA LEU A 17 -9.92 2.94 5.02
C LEU A 17 -8.75 2.43 4.16
N HIS A 18 -8.51 3.05 3.00
CA HIS A 18 -7.39 2.71 2.12
C HIS A 18 -6.04 2.83 2.84
N ALA A 19 -5.81 3.94 3.55
CA ALA A 19 -4.57 4.18 4.28
C ALA A 19 -4.38 3.15 5.40
N TRP A 20 -5.41 2.91 6.21
CA TRP A 20 -5.38 1.93 7.30
C TRP A 20 -5.08 0.51 6.77
N LEU A 21 -5.78 0.07 5.72
CA LEU A 21 -5.54 -1.23 5.10
C LEU A 21 -4.11 -1.36 4.57
N GLY A 22 -3.59 -0.32 3.91
CA GLY A 22 -2.23 -0.30 3.37
C GLY A 22 -1.15 -0.36 4.46
N GLU A 23 -1.32 0.38 5.55
CA GLU A 23 -0.39 0.38 6.68
C GLU A 23 -0.38 -0.97 7.41
N PHE A 24 -1.56 -1.55 7.65
CA PHE A 24 -1.63 -2.88 8.25
C PHE A 24 -1.04 -3.95 7.33
N ALA A 25 -1.19 -3.83 6.01
CA ALA A 25 -0.49 -4.70 5.07
C ALA A 25 1.03 -4.57 5.20
N ALA A 26 1.56 -3.35 5.34
CA ALA A 26 2.99 -3.13 5.56
C ALA A 26 3.50 -3.82 6.83
N VAL A 27 2.77 -3.70 7.94
CA VAL A 27 3.10 -4.40 9.20
C VAL A 27 3.11 -5.92 9.00
N MET A 28 2.14 -6.47 8.26
CA MET A 28 2.10 -7.90 7.96
C MET A 28 3.30 -8.37 7.13
N PHE A 29 3.76 -7.58 6.15
CA PHE A 29 4.94 -7.92 5.35
C PHE A 29 6.25 -7.80 6.15
N VAL A 30 6.37 -6.79 7.03
CA VAL A 30 7.49 -6.69 7.97
C VAL A 30 7.54 -7.92 8.89
N TRP A 31 6.39 -8.33 9.43
CA TRP A 31 6.31 -9.54 10.25
C TRP A 31 6.75 -10.78 9.46
N ALA A 32 6.20 -11.00 8.27
CA ALA A 32 6.57 -12.13 7.42
C ALA A 32 8.08 -12.15 7.10
N PHE A 33 8.68 -10.99 6.83
CA PHE A 33 10.11 -10.86 6.59
C PHE A 33 10.93 -11.27 7.82
N ILE A 34 10.57 -10.80 9.02
CA ILE A 34 11.26 -11.13 10.27
C ILE A 34 11.20 -12.63 10.58
N GLU A 35 10.05 -13.27 10.38
CA GLU A 35 9.91 -14.72 10.55
C GLU A 35 10.88 -15.51 9.64
N MET A 36 11.12 -15.01 8.43
CA MET A 36 12.00 -15.68 7.48
C MET A 36 13.49 -15.57 7.85
N LEU A 37 13.89 -14.61 8.69
CA LEU A 37 15.27 -14.43 9.17
C LEU A 37 15.72 -15.54 10.13
N THR A 38 14.80 -16.14 10.89
CA THR A 38 15.13 -16.93 12.10
C THR A 38 15.27 -18.44 11.85
N GLY A 39 15.25 -18.90 10.60
CA GLY A 39 15.63 -20.29 10.25
C GLY A 39 14.57 -21.37 10.48
N ALA A 40 13.79 -21.29 11.56
CA ALA A 40 12.91 -22.38 12.01
C ALA A 40 11.67 -22.63 11.13
N GLU A 41 11.23 -23.89 11.06
CA GLU A 41 10.06 -24.30 10.25
C GLU A 41 8.74 -23.67 10.71
N ARG A 42 8.56 -23.56 12.04
CA ARG A 42 7.40 -22.87 12.64
C ARG A 42 7.29 -21.42 12.15
N ASN A 43 8.42 -20.79 11.88
CA ASN A 43 8.46 -19.40 11.43
C ASN A 43 7.98 -19.28 9.97
N VAL A 44 8.22 -20.29 9.14
CA VAL A 44 7.68 -20.33 7.76
C VAL A 44 6.15 -20.37 7.76
N GLN A 45 5.54 -21.11 8.69
CA GLN A 45 4.07 -21.15 8.81
C GLN A 45 3.49 -19.80 9.26
N ARG A 46 4.14 -19.13 10.23
CA ARG A 46 3.76 -17.79 10.68
C ARG A 46 3.96 -16.74 9.58
N ALA A 47 5.06 -16.83 8.83
CA ALA A 47 5.31 -16.00 7.66
C ALA A 47 4.20 -16.17 6.63
N ARG A 48 3.78 -17.42 6.34
CA ARG A 48 2.68 -17.70 5.42
C ARG A 48 1.37 -17.06 5.86
N LEU A 49 1.03 -17.16 7.15
CA LEU A 49 -0.16 -16.51 7.70
C LEU A 49 -0.08 -14.98 7.57
N ALA A 50 1.04 -14.38 7.99
CA ALA A 50 1.23 -12.95 7.89
C ALA A 50 1.17 -12.47 6.43
N THR A 51 1.80 -13.16 5.48
CA THR A 51 1.71 -12.82 4.06
C THR A 51 0.31 -13.00 3.49
N LEU A 52 -0.48 -13.98 3.95
CA LEU A 52 -1.89 -14.12 3.54
C LEU A 52 -2.73 -12.93 4.02
N LEU A 53 -2.56 -12.54 5.28
CA LEU A 53 -3.24 -11.36 5.83
C LEU A 53 -2.81 -10.09 5.08
N GLY A 54 -1.51 -9.91 4.86
CA GLY A 54 -0.96 -8.81 4.07
C GLY A 54 -1.48 -8.77 2.63
N LEU A 55 -1.63 -9.92 1.98
CA LEU A 55 -2.24 -10.04 0.65
C LEU A 55 -3.70 -9.57 0.65
N VAL A 56 -4.52 -10.05 1.59
CA VAL A 56 -5.93 -9.63 1.68
C VAL A 56 -6.03 -8.13 1.94
N LEU A 57 -5.22 -7.61 2.86
CA LEU A 57 -5.20 -6.19 3.21
C LEU A 57 -4.74 -5.30 2.05
N VAL A 58 -3.65 -5.65 1.36
CA VAL A 58 -3.17 -4.85 0.22
C VAL A 58 -4.14 -4.90 -0.95
N PHE A 59 -4.83 -6.03 -1.17
CA PHE A 59 -5.86 -6.13 -2.20
C PHE A 59 -7.08 -5.27 -1.86
N ALA A 60 -7.52 -5.28 -0.60
CA ALA A 60 -8.61 -4.43 -0.13
C ALA A 60 -8.23 -2.93 -0.21
N ALA A 61 -7.00 -2.58 0.18
CA ALA A 61 -6.45 -1.23 0.03
C ALA A 61 -6.42 -0.82 -1.46
N TRP A 62 -6.06 -1.76 -2.34
CA TRP A 62 -6.00 -1.55 -3.78
C TRP A 62 -7.37 -1.22 -4.36
N LEU A 63 -8.41 -1.96 -3.97
CA LEU A 63 -9.79 -1.69 -4.39
C LEU A 63 -10.30 -0.33 -3.87
N ALA A 64 -10.15 -0.08 -2.56
CA ALA A 64 -10.61 1.17 -1.96
C ALA A 64 -9.89 2.40 -2.54
N GLY A 65 -8.56 2.31 -2.68
CA GLY A 65 -7.74 3.37 -3.25
C GLY A 65 -7.98 3.58 -4.74
N GLY A 66 -8.14 2.50 -5.51
CA GLY A 66 -8.43 2.56 -6.94
C GLY A 66 -9.78 3.20 -7.24
N PHE A 67 -10.82 2.80 -6.50
CA PHE A 67 -12.14 3.44 -6.61
C PHE A 67 -12.07 4.93 -6.28
N TYR A 68 -11.45 5.29 -5.15
CA TYR A 68 -11.26 6.69 -4.76
C TYR A 68 -10.48 7.48 -5.83
N TYR A 69 -9.45 6.86 -6.41
CA TYR A 69 -8.60 7.49 -7.42
C TYR A 69 -9.39 7.87 -8.69
N VAL A 70 -10.18 6.91 -9.20
CA VAL A 70 -10.95 7.08 -10.44
C VAL A 70 -12.11 8.07 -10.25
N GLU A 71 -12.87 7.92 -9.16
CA GLU A 71 -14.13 8.66 -9.00
C GLU A 71 -13.93 10.07 -8.43
N ILE A 72 -12.94 10.27 -7.55
CA ILE A 72 -12.86 11.48 -6.73
C ILE A 72 -11.55 12.23 -6.98
N TYR A 73 -10.43 11.53 -6.94
CA TYR A 73 -9.12 12.17 -6.88
C TYR A 73 -8.81 13.00 -8.14
N GLY A 74 -9.10 12.47 -9.32
CA GLY A 74 -8.75 13.11 -10.60
C GLY A 74 -9.40 14.48 -10.81
N ALA A 75 -10.68 14.62 -10.43
CA ALA A 75 -11.44 15.86 -10.60
C ALA A 75 -11.35 16.79 -9.38
N GLY A 76 -11.36 16.24 -8.16
CA GLY A 76 -11.48 17.03 -6.93
C GLY A 76 -10.14 17.41 -6.28
N VAL A 77 -9.14 16.52 -6.33
CA VAL A 77 -7.91 16.67 -5.52
C VAL A 77 -6.71 17.03 -6.38
N LYS A 78 -6.52 16.36 -7.51
CA LYS A 78 -5.39 16.59 -8.41
C LYS A 78 -5.24 18.05 -8.86
N PRO A 79 -6.29 18.76 -9.31
CA PRO A 79 -6.16 20.15 -9.73
C PRO A 79 -5.73 21.07 -8.59
N VAL A 80 -6.28 20.85 -7.40
CA VAL A 80 -5.97 21.64 -6.19
C VAL A 80 -4.50 21.50 -5.80
N ILE A 81 -3.97 20.28 -5.74
CA ILE A 81 -2.53 20.06 -5.44
C ILE A 81 -1.64 20.72 -6.50
N LYS A 82 -2.00 20.60 -7.79
CA LYS A 82 -1.19 21.15 -8.89
C LYS A 82 -1.16 22.68 -8.93
N GLN A 83 -2.21 23.33 -8.43
CA GLN A 83 -2.28 24.80 -8.35
C GLN A 83 -1.72 25.34 -7.03
N GLY A 84 -1.58 24.48 -6.02
CA GLY A 84 -1.03 24.85 -4.71
C GLY A 84 0.50 24.98 -4.68
N PRO A 85 1.08 25.19 -3.49
CA PRO A 85 2.49 25.51 -3.32
C PRO A 85 3.43 24.31 -3.54
N MET A 86 2.88 23.09 -3.55
CA MET A 86 3.64 21.84 -3.67
C MET A 86 3.12 20.97 -4.83
N PRO A 87 3.19 21.43 -6.09
CA PRO A 87 2.68 20.68 -7.25
C PRO A 87 3.44 19.35 -7.47
N TRP A 88 4.69 19.29 -7.01
CA TRP A 88 5.55 18.10 -7.04
C TRP A 88 4.97 16.93 -6.22
N ALA A 89 4.14 17.21 -5.21
CA ALA A 89 3.48 16.17 -4.42
C ALA A 89 2.58 15.30 -5.31
N HIS A 90 1.90 15.91 -6.30
CA HIS A 90 1.19 15.13 -7.30
C HIS A 90 2.14 14.58 -8.37
N SER A 91 2.90 15.45 -9.04
CA SER A 91 3.60 15.07 -10.28
C SER A 91 4.73 14.06 -10.09
N ILE A 92 5.25 13.91 -8.87
CA ILE A 92 6.28 12.93 -8.55
C ILE A 92 5.70 11.83 -7.65
N LEU A 93 5.20 12.18 -6.47
CA LEU A 93 4.84 11.16 -5.48
C LEU A 93 3.58 10.40 -5.86
N MET A 94 2.49 11.08 -6.22
CA MET A 94 1.27 10.36 -6.62
C MET A 94 1.44 9.57 -7.89
N GLU A 95 2.09 10.16 -8.91
CA GLU A 95 2.39 9.45 -10.14
C GLU A 95 3.20 8.17 -9.86
N THR A 96 4.23 8.27 -9.00
CA THR A 96 5.03 7.10 -8.58
C THR A 96 4.18 6.08 -7.81
N LYS A 97 3.35 6.55 -6.87
CA LYS A 97 2.46 5.68 -6.10
C LYS A 97 1.54 4.91 -7.02
N GLU A 98 0.88 5.57 -7.96
CA GLU A 98 -0.07 4.93 -8.87
C GLU A 98 0.57 3.78 -9.64
N HIS A 99 1.76 4.00 -10.20
CA HIS A 99 2.46 2.98 -10.96
C HIS A 99 3.00 1.84 -10.09
N VAL A 100 3.58 2.13 -8.93
CA VAL A 100 4.15 1.09 -8.05
C VAL A 100 3.05 0.30 -7.33
N PHE A 101 2.00 0.99 -6.87
CA PHE A 101 0.92 0.41 -6.08
C PHE A 101 0.10 -0.62 -6.85
N ILE A 102 -0.03 -0.47 -8.18
CA ILE A 102 -0.69 -1.46 -9.05
C ILE A 102 -0.02 -2.83 -8.97
N PHE A 103 1.30 -2.90 -8.76
CA PHE A 103 2.02 -4.18 -8.73
C PHE A 103 2.00 -4.88 -7.37
N LEU A 104 1.69 -4.18 -6.27
CA LEU A 104 1.82 -4.73 -4.93
C LEU A 104 0.91 -5.95 -4.65
N PRO A 105 -0.37 -5.98 -5.09
CA PRO A 105 -1.21 -7.17 -4.91
C PRO A 105 -0.64 -8.42 -5.62
N PHE A 106 -0.07 -8.24 -6.82
CA PHE A 106 0.52 -9.35 -7.58
C PHE A 106 1.81 -9.86 -6.96
N LEU A 107 2.66 -8.96 -6.46
CA LEU A 107 3.87 -9.33 -5.73
C LEU A 107 3.56 -10.02 -4.39
N ALA A 108 2.52 -9.55 -3.68
CA ALA A 108 2.05 -10.18 -2.45
C ALA A 108 1.50 -11.59 -2.71
N PHE A 109 0.76 -11.77 -3.80
CA PHE A 109 0.27 -13.08 -4.23
C PHE A 109 1.44 -14.03 -4.56
N LEU A 110 2.43 -13.55 -5.32
CA LEU A 110 3.65 -14.32 -5.61
C LEU A 110 4.37 -14.73 -4.32
N ALA A 111 4.56 -13.81 -3.37
CA ALA A 111 5.21 -14.10 -2.09
C ALA A 111 4.46 -15.16 -1.29
N HIS A 112 3.12 -15.09 -1.28
CA HIS A 112 2.28 -16.08 -0.61
C HIS A 112 2.44 -17.48 -1.23
N GLU A 113 2.42 -17.58 -2.57
CA GLU A 113 2.59 -18.85 -3.27
C GLU A 113 4.01 -19.42 -3.09
N MET A 114 5.03 -18.57 -3.07
CA MET A 114 6.40 -19.00 -2.76
C MET A 114 6.52 -19.56 -1.33
N LEU A 115 5.91 -18.90 -0.34
CA LEU A 115 5.85 -19.40 1.05
C LEU A 115 5.07 -20.71 1.17
N LYS A 116 3.95 -20.85 0.46
CA LYS A 116 3.20 -22.12 0.38
C LYS A 116 4.07 -23.27 -0.13
N ARG A 117 4.78 -23.04 -1.24
CA ARG A 117 5.69 -24.04 -1.83
C ARG A 117 6.87 -24.35 -0.93
N LEU A 118 7.45 -23.33 -0.29
CA LEU A 118 8.52 -23.51 0.68
C LEU A 118 8.06 -24.38 1.85
N SER A 119 6.93 -24.03 2.47
CA SER A 119 6.36 -24.78 3.60
C SER A 119 6.03 -26.23 3.28
N ALA A 120 5.59 -26.54 2.05
CA ALA A 120 5.24 -27.89 1.64
C ALA A 120 6.45 -28.78 1.33
N ASN A 121 7.62 -28.20 1.05
CA ASN A 121 8.82 -28.91 0.61
C ASN A 121 9.97 -28.85 1.63
N LEU A 122 9.71 -28.46 2.88
CA LEU A 122 10.73 -28.54 3.94
C LEU A 122 11.13 -30.01 4.19
N PRO A 123 12.43 -30.33 4.35
CA PRO A 123 13.60 -29.43 4.37
C PRO A 123 14.25 -29.14 2.99
N ARG A 124 13.80 -29.76 1.90
CA ARG A 124 14.39 -29.64 0.54
C ARG A 124 14.20 -28.27 -0.12
N GLY A 125 13.28 -27.44 0.37
CA GLY A 125 12.93 -26.12 -0.18
C GLY A 125 13.98 -25.01 -0.03
N VAL A 126 15.24 -25.32 0.33
CA VAL A 126 16.30 -24.32 0.62
C VAL A 126 16.49 -23.30 -0.50
N ILE A 127 16.34 -23.71 -1.76
CA ILE A 127 16.52 -22.85 -2.95
C ILE A 127 15.53 -21.68 -2.94
N LEU A 128 14.28 -21.89 -2.51
CA LEU A 128 13.24 -20.86 -2.52
C LEU A 128 13.33 -19.91 -1.32
N ARG A 129 14.10 -20.24 -0.28
CA ARG A 129 14.10 -19.49 0.98
C ARG A 129 14.59 -18.05 0.80
N LYS A 130 15.80 -17.86 0.25
CA LYS A 130 16.39 -16.52 0.04
C LYS A 130 15.59 -15.66 -0.93
N PRO A 131 15.16 -16.16 -2.11
CA PRO A 131 14.28 -15.39 -3.00
C PRO A 131 12.98 -14.95 -2.32
N THR A 132 12.34 -15.84 -1.56
CA THR A 132 11.12 -15.51 -0.81
C THR A 132 11.39 -14.43 0.23
N GLN A 133 12.49 -14.53 0.97
CA GLN A 133 12.89 -13.54 1.97
C GLN A 133 13.16 -12.15 1.33
N TYR A 134 13.88 -12.09 0.21
CA TYR A 134 14.12 -10.82 -0.49
C TYR A 134 12.83 -10.20 -1.02
N LEU A 135 11.91 -11.01 -1.56
CA LEU A 135 10.61 -10.53 -2.02
C LEU A 135 9.78 -9.96 -0.85
N LEU A 136 9.77 -10.61 0.32
CA LEU A 136 9.08 -10.11 1.51
C LEU A 136 9.70 -8.80 2.02
N GLY A 137 11.03 -8.70 2.03
CA GLY A 137 11.72 -7.47 2.40
C GLY A 137 11.42 -6.33 1.44
N PHE A 138 11.38 -6.62 0.14
CA PHE A 138 10.97 -5.66 -0.89
C PHE A 138 9.51 -5.22 -0.70
N LEU A 139 8.58 -6.15 -0.45
CA LEU A 139 7.18 -5.82 -0.16
C LEU A 139 7.02 -4.93 1.07
N ALA A 140 7.74 -5.25 2.15
CA ALA A 140 7.74 -4.44 3.38
C ALA A 140 8.23 -3.00 3.11
N LEU A 141 9.33 -2.87 2.37
CA LEU A 141 9.88 -1.56 1.97
C LEU A 141 8.90 -0.78 1.08
N MET A 142 8.33 -1.44 0.05
CA MET A 142 7.44 -0.77 -0.89
C MET A 142 6.14 -0.32 -0.23
N THR A 143 5.50 -1.18 0.55
CA THR A 143 4.26 -0.83 1.26
C THR A 143 4.49 0.27 2.30
N GLY A 144 5.62 0.24 3.03
CA GLY A 144 6.03 1.34 3.91
C GLY A 144 6.24 2.67 3.16
N SER A 145 6.92 2.63 2.01
CA SER A 145 7.10 3.82 1.15
C SER A 145 5.78 4.38 0.64
N MET A 146 4.79 3.53 0.31
CA MET A 146 3.46 4.01 -0.12
C MET A 146 2.73 4.78 0.97
N ALA A 147 2.87 4.36 2.24
CA ALA A 147 2.32 5.10 3.38
C ALA A 147 2.98 6.47 3.53
N LEU A 148 4.32 6.52 3.48
CA LEU A 148 5.07 7.78 3.49
C LEU A 148 4.64 8.71 2.35
N PHE A 149 4.56 8.21 1.13
CA PHE A 149 4.11 9.02 0.00
C PHE A 149 2.66 9.47 0.17
N GLY A 150 1.77 8.64 0.72
CA GLY A 150 0.40 9.04 1.04
C GLY A 150 0.32 10.21 2.02
N PHE A 151 1.15 10.18 3.05
CA PHE A 151 1.28 11.29 3.99
C PHE A 151 1.74 12.57 3.29
N LEU A 152 2.80 12.51 2.49
CA LEU A 152 3.36 13.68 1.80
C LEU A 152 2.38 14.29 0.79
N VAL A 153 1.62 13.45 0.08
CA VAL A 153 0.58 13.90 -0.85
C VAL A 153 -0.56 14.59 -0.11
N SER A 154 -1.00 14.00 1.01
CA SER A 154 -2.04 14.59 1.86
C SER A 154 -1.59 15.93 2.44
N SER A 155 -0.30 16.06 2.77
CA SER A 155 0.30 17.34 3.17
C SER A 155 0.34 18.35 2.03
N GLY A 156 0.66 17.91 0.80
CA GLY A 156 0.56 18.74 -0.41
C GLY A 156 -0.85 19.31 -0.62
N PHE A 157 -1.87 18.46 -0.45
CA PHE A 157 -3.26 18.87 -0.55
C PHE A 157 -3.68 19.86 0.55
N ARG A 158 -3.31 19.59 1.80
CA ARG A 158 -3.60 20.50 2.93
C ARG A 158 -3.00 21.88 2.74
N ALA A 159 -1.73 21.95 2.35
CA ALA A 159 -1.07 23.23 2.08
C ALA A 159 -1.72 24.01 0.93
N ALA A 160 -2.26 23.31 -0.08
CA ALA A 160 -3.01 23.95 -1.16
C ALA A 160 -4.36 24.51 -0.67
N LEU A 161 -5.06 23.79 0.22
CA LEU A 161 -6.31 24.29 0.81
C LEU A 161 -6.09 25.52 1.71
N GLU A 162 -5.01 25.55 2.49
CA GLU A 162 -4.68 26.70 3.34
C GLU A 162 -4.48 27.99 2.54
N GLN A 163 -3.99 27.91 1.29
CA GLN A 163 -3.86 29.08 0.41
C GLN A 163 -5.19 29.59 -0.17
N VAL A 164 -6.23 28.76 -0.20
CA VAL A 164 -7.55 29.16 -0.72
C VAL A 164 -8.39 29.83 0.39
N VAL A 165 -8.07 29.53 1.65
CA VAL A 165 -8.79 30.05 2.83
C VAL A 165 -8.20 31.38 3.34
N LEU A 166 -6.92 31.64 3.07
CA LEU A 166 -6.19 32.87 3.42
C LEU A 166 -6.16 33.85 2.23
#